data_AF-A0A1H8G2S1-F1
#
_entry.id   AF-A0A1H8G2S1-F1
#
_cell.length_a   1.000
_cell.length_b   1.000
_cell.length_c   1.000
_cell.angle_alpha   90.00
_cell.angle_beta   90.00
_cell.angle_gamma   90.00
#
_symmetry.space_group_name_H-M   'P 1'
#
loop_
_entity.id
_entity.type
_entity.pdbx_description
1 polymer ?
#
loop_
_entity_poly.entity_id
_entity_poly.type
_entity_poly.pdbx_seq_one_letter_code
_entity_poly.pdbx_strand_id
1 'polypeptide(L)'
;MALDLAPVAIGTETCGSIISPSIANQIVGLKPTVGLLSRSGIIPLAGSYDTPGPMTKTVSDAALLMNIMAQPDENDPLTISSRPNYTDYAANLHLESLQGAKLAAPLYFRRHPTGRAILSLLQEAGARTELVDFTIPEVSFQVFLDVLLYEFRRDMNHYLKTNHPALGIDDLSDLIRFNKKDPDKRVPYGQDILIKSNLCPLSEIEYKKTAQELRQLAHRRVIAPLFEQQKFDAILGNHPLLCAYASLPAVTVPFSKWKEKGAEFDQVTFVGPPLSEAKLLQFAYAFEQKTRARNTPV
;
A
#
# COMPACT_ATOMS: atom_id res chain seq x y z
N MET A 1 3.89 -14.85 10.73
CA MET A 1 4.75 -14.37 9.63
C MET A 1 6.14 -13.96 10.08
N ALA A 2 6.33 -12.88 10.83
CA ALA A 2 7.66 -12.56 11.36
C ALA A 2 8.10 -13.58 12.43
N LEU A 3 7.24 -13.82 13.43
CA LEU A 3 7.41 -14.74 14.56
C LEU A 3 6.69 -16.09 14.38
N ASP A 4 6.39 -16.47 13.14
CA ASP A 4 5.83 -17.81 12.83
C ASP A 4 4.47 -18.17 13.48
N LEU A 5 3.75 -17.18 14.01
CA LEU A 5 2.42 -17.37 14.62
C LEU A 5 1.30 -17.80 13.64
N ALA A 6 1.51 -17.60 12.34
CA ALA A 6 0.60 -17.93 11.26
C ALA A 6 1.41 -18.09 9.96
N PRO A 7 0.91 -18.86 8.96
CA PRO A 7 1.57 -19.09 7.67
C PRO A 7 1.38 -17.98 6.65
N VAL A 8 0.31 -17.18 6.75
CA VAL A 8 0.08 -15.91 6.03
C VAL A 8 -0.76 -14.97 6.90
N ALA A 9 -0.79 -13.68 6.57
CA ALA A 9 -1.71 -12.70 7.16
C ALA A 9 -2.24 -11.74 6.09
N ILE A 10 -3.37 -11.10 6.39
CA ILE A 10 -3.97 -10.05 5.57
C ILE A 10 -3.93 -8.76 6.39
N GLY A 11 -3.36 -7.71 5.81
CA GLY A 11 -3.43 -6.35 6.35
C GLY A 11 -4.35 -5.47 5.50
N THR A 12 -4.55 -4.23 5.93
CA THR A 12 -5.27 -3.21 5.17
C THR A 12 -4.43 -1.95 5.10
N GLU A 13 -4.45 -1.27 3.97
CA GLU A 13 -3.70 -0.04 3.77
C GLU A 13 -4.53 1.04 3.11
N THR A 14 -4.60 2.19 3.81
CA THR A 14 -5.01 3.49 3.26
C THR A 14 -3.78 4.26 2.77
N CYS A 15 -2.72 4.27 3.59
CA CYS A 15 -1.42 4.89 3.29
C CYS A 15 -0.33 4.29 4.18
N GLY A 16 0.45 3.35 3.64
CA GLY A 16 1.60 2.72 4.30
C GLY A 16 1.31 1.65 5.37
N SER A 17 0.05 1.31 5.68
CA SER A 17 -0.31 0.39 6.77
C SER A 17 -0.13 -1.11 6.48
N ILE A 18 0.26 -1.50 5.26
CA ILE A 18 0.78 -2.83 4.89
C ILE A 18 2.30 -2.73 4.68
N ILE A 19 2.74 -1.77 3.86
CA ILE A 19 4.14 -1.66 3.46
C ILE A 19 5.04 -1.30 4.64
N SER A 20 4.69 -0.29 5.44
CA SER A 20 5.52 0.17 6.56
C SER A 20 5.69 -0.88 7.66
N PRO A 21 4.63 -1.56 8.16
CA PRO A 21 4.83 -2.64 9.12
C PRO A 21 5.53 -3.85 8.50
N SER A 22 5.36 -4.12 7.20
CA SER A 22 6.12 -5.19 6.54
C SER A 22 7.61 -4.90 6.53
N ILE A 23 7.99 -3.65 6.19
CA ILE A 23 9.35 -3.12 6.29
C ILE A 23 9.90 -3.30 7.70
N ALA A 24 9.19 -2.78 8.69
CA ALA A 24 9.60 -2.81 10.09
C ALA A 24 9.78 -4.23 10.66
N ASN A 25 9.08 -5.22 10.10
CA ASN A 25 9.09 -6.61 10.59
C ASN A 25 9.82 -7.59 9.67
N GLN A 26 10.54 -7.11 8.64
CA GLN A 26 11.33 -7.96 7.73
C GLN A 26 10.49 -9.09 7.10
N ILE A 27 9.31 -8.73 6.62
CA ILE A 27 8.40 -9.61 5.87
C ILE A 27 8.01 -8.96 4.54
N VAL A 28 7.46 -9.77 3.64
CA VAL A 28 6.88 -9.31 2.38
C VAL A 28 5.54 -8.65 2.67
N GLY A 29 5.31 -7.49 2.05
CA GLY A 29 4.02 -6.81 2.05
C GLY A 29 3.63 -6.40 0.65
N LEU A 30 2.43 -6.75 0.21
CA LEU A 30 1.85 -6.27 -1.04
C LEU A 30 0.62 -5.43 -0.73
N LYS A 31 0.69 -4.16 -1.13
CA LYS A 31 -0.46 -3.27 -1.23
C LYS A 31 -0.95 -3.30 -2.69
N PRO A 32 -2.12 -3.87 -3.00
CA PRO A 32 -2.63 -3.92 -4.37
C PRO A 32 -3.13 -2.56 -4.87
N THR A 33 -3.48 -2.51 -6.15
CA THR A 33 -4.28 -1.43 -6.74
C THR A 33 -5.61 -1.32 -5.99
N VAL A 34 -6.04 -0.09 -5.68
CA VAL A 34 -7.33 0.12 -5.01
C VAL A 34 -8.45 -0.40 -5.91
N GLY A 35 -9.31 -1.24 -5.36
CA GLY A 35 -10.37 -1.90 -6.12
C GLY A 35 -9.95 -3.20 -6.79
N LEU A 36 -8.72 -3.69 -6.67
CA LEU A 36 -8.41 -5.05 -7.14
C LEU A 36 -8.97 -6.11 -6.19
N LEU A 37 -8.91 -5.87 -4.87
CA LEU A 37 -9.42 -6.75 -3.84
C LEU A 37 -10.64 -6.11 -3.18
N SER A 38 -11.64 -6.93 -2.83
CA SER A 38 -12.85 -6.46 -2.15
C SER A 38 -12.56 -5.89 -0.76
N ARG A 39 -13.23 -4.80 -0.43
CA ARG A 39 -13.19 -4.14 0.88
C ARG A 39 -14.45 -4.45 1.71
N SER A 40 -15.37 -5.26 1.20
CA SER A 40 -16.60 -5.62 1.90
C SER A 40 -16.31 -6.26 3.25
N GLY A 41 -17.03 -5.80 4.29
CA GLY A 41 -16.87 -6.30 5.66
C GLY A 41 -15.66 -5.77 6.42
N ILE A 42 -14.77 -5.01 5.77
CA ILE A 42 -13.63 -4.34 6.42
C ILE A 42 -14.10 -3.02 7.03
N ILE A 43 -13.69 -2.74 8.27
CA ILE A 43 -13.92 -1.43 8.91
C ILE A 43 -13.14 -0.37 8.10
N PRO A 44 -13.81 0.61 7.48
CA PRO A 44 -13.15 1.54 6.56
C PRO A 44 -12.38 2.65 7.29
N LEU A 45 -11.39 3.21 6.61
CA LEU A 45 -10.79 4.50 6.97
C LEU A 45 -11.09 5.54 5.89
N ALA A 46 -10.78 5.25 4.65
CA ALA A 46 -11.07 6.12 3.51
C ALA A 46 -11.20 5.26 2.26
N GLY A 47 -12.44 4.92 1.88
CA GLY A 47 -12.71 3.91 0.88
C GLY A 47 -12.01 4.16 -0.46
N SER A 48 -11.73 5.41 -0.83
CA SER A 48 -11.04 5.68 -2.09
C SER A 48 -9.54 5.37 -2.10
N TYR A 49 -8.97 5.06 -0.94
CA TYR A 49 -7.56 4.68 -0.75
C TYR A 49 -7.39 3.30 -0.13
N ASP A 50 -8.41 2.80 0.58
CA ASP A 50 -8.37 1.53 1.30
C ASP A 50 -8.25 0.34 0.35
N THR A 51 -7.37 -0.58 0.71
CA THR A 51 -7.27 -1.90 0.08
C THR A 51 -6.73 -2.92 1.09
N PRO A 52 -7.28 -4.14 1.16
CA PRO A 52 -6.60 -5.23 1.84
C PRO A 52 -5.39 -5.68 1.02
N GLY A 53 -4.48 -6.42 1.64
CA GLY A 53 -3.36 -7.02 0.94
C GLY A 53 -2.58 -8.03 1.76
N PRO A 54 -1.84 -8.92 1.10
CA PRO A 54 -1.15 -10.00 1.78
C PRO A 54 0.12 -9.50 2.48
N MET A 55 0.36 -10.04 3.67
CA MET A 55 1.58 -9.87 4.45
C MET A 55 2.16 -11.26 4.73
N THR A 56 3.32 -11.58 4.15
CA THR A 56 3.84 -12.95 4.09
C THR A 56 5.35 -13.06 4.29
N LYS A 57 5.89 -14.28 4.42
CA LYS A 57 7.33 -14.52 4.63
C LYS A 57 8.04 -14.54 3.29
N THR A 58 7.33 -15.04 2.26
CA THR A 58 7.85 -15.20 0.92
C THR A 58 6.94 -14.52 -0.10
N VAL A 59 7.52 -14.12 -1.23
CA VAL A 59 6.76 -13.56 -2.36
C VAL A 59 5.82 -14.61 -2.95
N SER A 60 6.22 -15.89 -2.97
CA SER A 60 5.37 -16.99 -3.43
C SER A 60 4.08 -17.12 -2.60
N ASP A 61 4.17 -16.99 -1.28
CA ASP A 61 2.97 -17.02 -0.42
C ASP A 61 2.05 -15.83 -0.71
N ALA A 62 2.61 -14.63 -0.95
CA ALA A 62 1.83 -13.46 -1.31
C ALA A 62 1.10 -13.65 -2.64
N ALA A 63 1.77 -14.22 -3.64
CA ALA A 63 1.20 -14.53 -4.95
C ALA A 63 0.07 -15.56 -4.86
N LEU A 64 0.25 -16.63 -4.08
CA LEU A 64 -0.80 -17.63 -3.86
C LEU A 64 -2.02 -17.03 -3.16
N LEU A 65 -1.79 -16.15 -2.17
CA LEU A 65 -2.87 -15.48 -1.47
C LEU A 65 -3.63 -14.50 -2.39
N MET A 66 -2.93 -13.83 -3.32
CA MET A 66 -3.58 -13.00 -4.35
C MET A 66 -4.51 -13.80 -5.27
N ASN A 67 -4.15 -15.01 -5.68
CA ASN A 67 -5.03 -15.87 -6.49
C ASN A 67 -6.37 -16.15 -5.81
N ILE A 68 -6.37 -16.21 -4.47
CA ILE A 68 -7.58 -16.44 -3.66
C ILE A 68 -8.35 -15.14 -3.48
N MET A 69 -7.67 -14.03 -3.19
CA MET A 69 -8.31 -12.77 -2.81
C MET A 69 -8.84 -11.96 -4.00
N ALA A 70 -8.19 -12.03 -5.17
CA ALA A 70 -8.49 -11.20 -6.33
C ALA A 70 -9.72 -11.69 -7.11
N GLN A 71 -10.86 -11.69 -6.42
CA GLN A 71 -12.16 -12.10 -6.94
C GLN A 71 -13.11 -10.90 -7.00
N PRO A 72 -14.04 -10.86 -7.96
CA PRO A 72 -15.07 -9.84 -7.97
C PRO A 72 -15.97 -9.97 -6.74
N ASP A 73 -16.50 -8.85 -6.29
CA ASP A 73 -17.52 -8.80 -5.25
C ASP A 73 -18.60 -7.79 -5.65
N GLU A 74 -19.84 -8.25 -5.72
CA GLU A 74 -21.00 -7.42 -6.06
C GLU A 74 -21.27 -6.34 -5.00
N ASN A 75 -20.81 -6.56 -3.77
CA ASN A 75 -20.93 -5.59 -2.67
C ASN A 75 -19.80 -4.53 -2.70
N ASP A 76 -18.79 -4.71 -3.55
CA ASP A 76 -17.73 -3.75 -3.79
C ASP A 76 -17.59 -3.42 -5.29
N PRO A 77 -18.33 -2.40 -5.78
CA PRO A 77 -18.33 -2.03 -7.20
C PRO A 77 -16.95 -1.71 -7.78
N LEU A 78 -15.96 -1.32 -6.96
CA LEU A 78 -14.61 -1.06 -7.48
C LEU A 78 -13.97 -2.33 -8.05
N THR A 79 -14.25 -3.49 -7.46
CA THR A 79 -13.73 -4.81 -7.94
C THR A 79 -14.27 -5.22 -9.30
N ILE A 80 -15.45 -4.74 -9.65
CA ILE A 80 -16.05 -4.98 -10.97
C ILE A 80 -15.40 -4.06 -12.02
N SER A 81 -15.22 -2.78 -11.67
CA SER A 81 -14.67 -1.78 -12.60
C SER A 81 -13.17 -1.95 -12.86
N SER A 82 -12.42 -2.50 -11.90
CA SER A 82 -10.96 -2.63 -11.95
C SER A 82 -10.49 -3.98 -12.50
N ARG A 83 -11.39 -4.78 -13.09
CA ARG A 83 -11.14 -6.20 -13.37
C ARG A 83 -10.31 -6.41 -14.65
N PRO A 84 -9.06 -6.91 -14.57
CA PRO A 84 -8.42 -7.54 -15.72
C PRO A 84 -9.02 -8.94 -15.96
N ASN A 85 -8.65 -9.58 -17.07
CA ASN A 85 -8.87 -11.02 -17.24
C ASN A 85 -8.27 -11.78 -16.04
N TYR A 86 -8.80 -12.98 -15.74
CA TYR A 86 -8.24 -13.86 -14.71
C TYR A 86 -6.71 -13.90 -14.81
N THR A 87 -6.04 -13.60 -13.70
CA THR A 87 -4.59 -13.54 -13.58
C THR A 87 -4.15 -14.54 -12.53
N ASP A 88 -3.30 -15.49 -12.93
CA ASP A 88 -2.59 -16.34 -11.98
C ASP A 88 -1.30 -15.64 -11.57
N TYR A 89 -1.30 -15.07 -10.37
CA TYR A 89 -0.17 -14.34 -9.79
C TYR A 89 1.03 -15.25 -9.45
N ALA A 90 0.82 -16.57 -9.34
CA ALA A 90 1.86 -17.54 -9.03
C ALA A 90 2.46 -18.23 -10.27
N ALA A 91 1.77 -18.22 -11.41
CA ALA A 91 2.17 -18.97 -12.61
C ALA A 91 3.54 -18.58 -13.21
N ASN A 92 3.98 -17.33 -13.05
CA ASN A 92 5.15 -16.78 -13.77
C ASN A 92 6.28 -16.31 -12.84
N LEU A 93 6.38 -16.85 -11.63
CA LEU A 93 7.45 -16.52 -10.70
C LEU A 93 8.78 -17.18 -11.13
N HIS A 94 9.60 -16.47 -11.91
CA HIS A 94 10.86 -16.96 -12.45
C HIS A 94 12.07 -16.23 -11.84
N LEU A 95 13.23 -16.88 -11.84
CA LEU A 95 14.47 -16.28 -11.33
C LEU A 95 14.97 -15.15 -12.24
N GLU A 96 14.62 -15.22 -13.52
CA GLU A 96 15.02 -14.31 -14.58
C GLU A 96 14.02 -13.16 -14.77
N SER A 97 12.99 -13.05 -13.93
CA SER A 97 11.92 -12.05 -14.10
C SER A 97 12.39 -10.60 -14.07
N LEU A 98 13.60 -10.31 -13.57
CA LEU A 98 14.22 -8.98 -13.60
C LEU A 98 14.95 -8.67 -14.92
N GLN A 99 15.19 -9.66 -15.78
CA GLN A 99 15.92 -9.49 -17.03
C GLN A 99 15.19 -8.51 -17.96
N GLY A 100 15.84 -7.41 -18.32
CA GLY A 100 15.30 -6.38 -19.20
C GLY A 100 14.33 -5.39 -18.54
N ALA A 101 13.95 -5.61 -17.27
CA ALA A 101 13.09 -4.72 -16.50
C ALA A 101 13.65 -3.30 -16.48
N LYS A 102 12.81 -2.30 -16.74
CA LYS A 102 13.19 -0.89 -16.68
C LYS A 102 12.73 -0.29 -15.35
N LEU A 103 13.66 -0.02 -14.44
CA LEU A 103 13.36 0.41 -13.06
C LEU A 103 13.84 1.83 -12.81
N ALA A 104 12.96 2.69 -12.31
CA ALA A 104 13.30 4.05 -11.92
C ALA A 104 13.73 4.06 -10.44
N ALA A 105 14.90 4.59 -10.14
CA ALA A 105 15.42 4.71 -8.77
C ALA A 105 15.53 6.19 -8.36
N PRO A 106 15.07 6.57 -7.16
CA PRO A 106 15.26 7.93 -6.67
C PRO A 106 16.75 8.33 -6.59
N LEU A 107 17.07 9.59 -6.89
CA LEU A 107 18.44 10.11 -6.85
C LEU A 107 19.20 9.81 -5.54
N TYR A 108 18.52 9.76 -4.40
CA TYR A 108 19.13 9.49 -3.11
C TYR A 108 19.75 8.08 -3.02
N PHE A 109 19.27 7.09 -3.80
CA PHE A 109 19.87 5.74 -3.81
C PHE A 109 21.38 5.79 -4.10
N ARG A 110 21.83 6.73 -4.93
CA ARG A 110 23.25 6.94 -5.24
C ARG A 110 24.06 7.37 -4.02
N ARG A 111 23.44 8.13 -3.10
CA ARG A 111 24.11 8.72 -1.93
C ARG A 111 24.29 7.70 -0.80
N HIS A 112 23.35 6.75 -0.66
CA HIS A 112 23.37 5.76 0.42
C HIS A 112 24.03 4.43 0.00
N PRO A 113 24.92 3.84 0.82
CA PRO A 113 25.53 2.54 0.53
C PRO A 113 24.51 1.45 0.19
N THR A 114 23.43 1.38 0.97
CA THR A 114 22.36 0.41 0.75
C THR A 114 21.63 0.60 -0.58
N GLY A 115 21.34 1.86 -0.94
CA GLY A 115 20.74 2.17 -2.23
C GLY A 115 21.63 1.71 -3.39
N ARG A 116 22.94 1.95 -3.32
CA ARG A 116 23.90 1.45 -4.33
C ARG A 116 23.95 -0.07 -4.39
N ALA A 117 23.90 -0.75 -3.24
CA ALA A 117 23.88 -2.21 -3.19
C ALA A 117 22.61 -2.81 -3.83
N ILE A 118 21.44 -2.22 -3.54
CA ILE A 118 20.18 -2.60 -4.19
C ILE A 118 20.28 -2.44 -5.71
N LEU A 119 20.80 -1.29 -6.19
CA LEU A 119 20.98 -1.05 -7.62
C LEU A 119 21.92 -2.07 -8.28
N SER A 120 23.05 -2.39 -7.63
CA SER A 120 24.00 -3.40 -8.13
C SER A 120 23.31 -4.75 -8.30
N LEU A 121 22.60 -5.22 -7.28
CA LEU A 121 21.93 -6.53 -7.32
C LEU A 121 20.84 -6.59 -8.40
N LEU A 122 20.09 -5.50 -8.60
CA LEU A 122 19.10 -5.41 -9.66
C LEU A 122 19.75 -5.45 -11.05
N GLN A 123 20.85 -4.72 -11.24
CA GLN A 123 21.62 -4.70 -12.49
C GLN A 123 22.25 -6.06 -12.79
N GLU A 124 22.82 -6.73 -11.78
CA GLU A 124 23.33 -8.10 -11.88
C GLU A 124 22.24 -9.13 -12.19
N ALA A 125 20.98 -8.84 -11.85
CA ALA A 125 19.82 -9.64 -12.22
C ALA A 125 19.26 -9.27 -13.61
N GLY A 126 19.95 -8.41 -14.36
CA GLY A 126 19.60 -8.03 -15.72
C GLY A 126 18.64 -6.86 -15.84
N ALA A 127 18.27 -6.19 -14.74
CA ALA A 127 17.43 -5.00 -14.78
C ALA A 127 18.23 -3.77 -15.25
N ARG A 128 17.58 -2.89 -16.00
CA ARG A 128 18.07 -1.55 -16.34
C ARG A 128 17.54 -0.59 -15.30
N THR A 129 18.42 -0.03 -14.48
CA THR A 129 18.06 0.96 -13.47
C THR A 129 18.45 2.36 -13.91
N GLU A 130 17.53 3.32 -13.85
CA GLU A 130 17.80 4.73 -14.14
C GLU A 130 17.55 5.58 -12.90
N LEU A 131 18.52 6.41 -12.54
CA LEU A 131 18.34 7.38 -11.46
C LEU A 131 17.46 8.52 -11.96
N VAL A 132 16.30 8.69 -11.34
CA VAL A 132 15.29 9.68 -11.71
C VAL A 132 15.11 10.67 -10.57
N ASP A 133 15.03 11.95 -10.95
CA ASP A 133 14.56 13.00 -10.06
C ASP A 133 13.04 13.12 -10.22
N PHE A 134 12.31 12.45 -9.34
CA PHE A 134 10.87 12.67 -9.21
C PHE A 134 10.57 13.08 -7.78
N THR A 135 9.98 14.25 -7.65
CA THR A 135 9.41 14.68 -6.39
C THR A 135 7.97 14.16 -6.34
N ILE A 136 7.62 13.41 -5.30
CA ILE A 136 6.20 13.24 -4.98
C ILE A 136 5.67 14.67 -4.76
N PRO A 137 4.64 15.11 -5.50
CA PRO A 137 4.17 16.48 -5.40
C PRO A 137 3.91 16.83 -3.94
N GLU A 138 4.44 17.96 -3.47
CA GLU A 138 4.12 18.49 -2.14
C GLU A 138 2.65 18.88 -2.11
N VAL A 139 1.81 17.88 -1.85
CA VAL A 139 0.45 18.10 -1.37
C VAL A 139 0.60 18.43 0.11
N SER A 140 0.02 19.54 0.54
CA SER A 140 -0.10 19.82 1.97
C SER A 140 -0.71 18.60 2.65
N PHE A 141 0.00 18.03 3.63
CA PHE A 141 -0.49 16.89 4.40
C PHE A 141 -1.89 17.16 4.97
N GLN A 142 -2.19 18.42 5.27
CA GLN A 142 -3.52 18.84 5.71
C GLN A 142 -4.61 18.60 4.65
N VAL A 143 -4.34 18.90 3.38
CA VAL A 143 -5.32 18.68 2.28
C VAL A 143 -5.64 17.20 2.15
N PHE A 144 -4.64 16.33 2.25
CA PHE A 144 -4.88 14.89 2.24
C PHE A 144 -5.65 14.45 3.49
N LEU A 145 -5.25 14.94 4.66
CA LEU A 145 -5.93 14.63 5.91
C LEU A 145 -7.41 15.05 5.89
N ASP A 146 -7.75 16.19 5.29
CA ASP A 146 -9.14 16.65 5.18
C ASP A 146 -9.99 15.69 4.33
N VAL A 147 -9.44 15.16 3.24
CA VAL A 147 -10.10 14.12 2.42
C VAL A 147 -10.29 12.85 3.25
N LEU A 148 -9.26 12.40 3.98
CA LEU A 148 -9.36 11.21 4.85
C LEU A 148 -10.42 11.40 5.95
N LEU A 149 -10.44 12.55 6.62
CA LEU A 149 -11.39 12.84 7.69
C LEU A 149 -12.83 12.89 7.17
N TYR A 150 -13.05 13.42 5.96
CA TYR A 150 -14.36 13.41 5.33
C TYR A 150 -14.81 11.99 4.98
N GLU A 151 -13.96 11.21 4.31
CA GLU A 151 -14.28 9.82 3.93
C GLU A 151 -14.48 8.94 5.16
N PHE A 152 -13.66 9.09 6.20
CA PHE A 152 -13.78 8.32 7.43
C PHE A 152 -15.15 8.51 8.09
N ARG A 153 -15.64 9.75 8.20
CA ARG A 153 -16.98 10.01 8.73
C ARG A 153 -18.04 9.36 7.87
N ARG A 154 -17.98 9.55 6.56
CA ARG A 154 -18.97 9.02 5.60
C ARG A 154 -19.00 7.49 5.66
N ASP A 155 -17.85 6.86 5.56
CA ASP A 155 -17.70 5.42 5.37
C ASP A 155 -17.92 4.67 6.69
N MET A 156 -17.43 5.19 7.83
CA MET A 156 -17.72 4.59 9.13
C MET A 156 -19.18 4.68 9.53
N ASN A 157 -19.84 5.83 9.31
CA ASN A 157 -21.26 5.96 9.61
C ASN A 157 -22.09 4.99 8.75
N HIS A 158 -21.69 4.77 7.49
CA HIS A 158 -22.31 3.74 6.66
C HIS A 158 -22.07 2.35 7.25
N TYR A 159 -20.82 1.98 7.52
CA TYR A 159 -20.43 0.67 8.04
C TYR A 159 -21.11 0.32 9.37
N LEU A 160 -21.11 1.23 10.34
CA LEU A 160 -21.71 1.02 11.66
C LEU A 160 -23.21 0.72 11.53
N LYS A 161 -23.91 1.49 10.71
CA LYS A 161 -25.34 1.36 10.47
C LYS A 161 -25.73 0.08 9.73
N THR A 162 -24.90 -0.39 8.79
CA THR A 162 -25.23 -1.53 7.92
C THR A 162 -24.71 -2.87 8.44
N ASN A 163 -23.52 -2.90 9.05
CA ASN A 163 -22.86 -4.16 9.41
C ASN A 163 -23.13 -4.61 10.85
N HIS A 164 -23.42 -3.69 11.78
CA HIS A 164 -23.53 -4.02 13.22
C HIS A 164 -24.65 -3.28 13.97
N PRO A 165 -25.91 -3.30 13.48
CA PRO A 165 -27.01 -2.57 14.11
C PRO A 165 -27.28 -3.00 15.57
N ALA A 166 -26.90 -4.22 15.94
CA ALA A 166 -27.06 -4.73 17.30
C ALA A 166 -26.16 -4.05 18.34
N LEU A 167 -25.11 -3.32 17.94
CA LEU A 167 -24.22 -2.61 18.86
C LEU A 167 -24.86 -1.34 19.44
N GLY A 168 -25.93 -0.82 18.81
CA GLY A 168 -26.52 0.47 19.20
C GLY A 168 -25.54 1.64 19.05
N ILE A 169 -24.61 1.54 18.11
CA ILE A 169 -23.66 2.57 17.72
C ILE A 169 -23.90 2.82 16.24
N ASP A 170 -24.62 3.89 15.90
CA ASP A 170 -25.06 4.13 14.52
C ASP A 170 -24.09 5.02 13.75
N ASP A 171 -23.28 5.82 14.46
CA ASP A 171 -22.37 6.80 13.86
C ASP A 171 -21.14 7.12 14.75
N LEU A 172 -20.25 7.97 14.23
CA LEU A 172 -19.08 8.45 14.98
C LEU A 172 -19.44 9.18 16.28
N SER A 173 -20.60 9.85 16.36
CA SER A 173 -21.01 10.55 17.58
C SER A 173 -21.37 9.55 18.68
N ASP A 174 -22.06 8.46 18.36
CA ASP A 174 -22.28 7.34 19.27
C ASP A 174 -20.97 6.70 19.71
N LEU A 175 -20.05 6.44 18.78
CA LEU A 175 -18.75 5.85 19.09
C LEU A 175 -17.93 6.75 20.03
N ILE A 176 -17.92 8.07 19.80
CA ILE A 176 -17.25 9.04 20.66
C ILE A 176 -17.86 9.03 22.07
N ARG A 177 -19.21 9.03 22.17
CA ARG A 177 -19.91 8.92 23.46
C ARG A 177 -19.64 7.60 24.16
N PHE A 178 -19.61 6.50 23.41
CA PHE A 178 -19.28 5.18 23.91
C PHE A 178 -17.89 5.20 24.54
N ASN A 179 -16.88 5.71 23.84
CA ASN A 179 -15.52 5.81 24.36
C ASN A 179 -15.42 6.63 25.65
N LYS A 180 -16.17 7.75 25.74
CA LYS A 180 -16.19 8.63 26.93
C LYS A 180 -16.75 7.98 28.21
N LYS A 181 -17.46 6.85 28.11
CA LYS A 181 -17.97 6.14 29.29
C LYS A 181 -16.88 5.41 30.09
N ASP A 182 -15.74 5.10 29.46
CA ASP A 182 -14.59 4.44 30.11
C ASP A 182 -13.29 4.86 29.38
N PRO A 183 -12.87 6.13 29.51
CA PRO A 183 -11.82 6.70 28.68
C PRO A 183 -10.45 6.05 28.91
N ASP A 184 -10.14 5.66 30.15
CA ASP A 184 -8.87 5.01 30.49
C ASP A 184 -8.69 3.67 29.76
N LYS A 185 -9.79 2.95 29.48
CA LYS A 185 -9.74 1.70 28.72
C LYS A 185 -9.92 1.88 27.23
N ARG A 186 -10.79 2.80 26.80
CA ARG A 186 -11.24 2.89 25.40
C ARG A 186 -10.40 3.87 24.59
N VAL A 187 -9.97 4.96 25.20
CA VAL A 187 -9.24 6.06 24.56
C VAL A 187 -8.13 6.60 25.48
N PRO A 188 -7.20 5.74 25.97
CA PRO A 188 -6.15 6.15 26.90
C PRO A 188 -5.22 7.24 26.33
N TYR A 189 -5.17 7.37 25.01
CA TYR A 189 -4.39 8.40 24.29
C TYR A 189 -5.28 9.47 23.63
N GLY A 190 -6.57 9.52 23.99
CA GLY A 190 -7.55 10.41 23.37
C GLY A 190 -8.18 9.84 22.09
N GLN A 191 -9.03 10.67 21.46
CA GLN A 191 -9.80 10.31 20.26
C GLN A 191 -9.97 11.51 19.32
N ASP A 192 -8.94 12.34 19.22
CA ASP A 192 -9.01 13.61 18.48
C ASP A 192 -9.31 13.40 16.99
N ILE A 193 -8.83 12.30 16.39
CA ILE A 193 -9.14 11.98 14.99
C ILE A 193 -10.62 11.64 14.79
N LEU A 194 -11.24 10.88 15.72
CA LEU A 194 -12.68 10.62 15.67
C LEU A 194 -13.47 11.93 15.78
N ILE A 195 -13.07 12.81 16.71
CA ILE A 195 -13.71 14.11 16.92
C ILE A 195 -13.55 15.01 15.67
N LYS A 196 -12.32 15.14 15.15
CA LYS A 196 -12.03 15.94 13.94
C LYS A 196 -12.78 15.44 12.72
N SER A 197 -12.86 14.13 12.53
CA SER A 197 -13.61 13.53 11.41
C SER A 197 -15.10 13.78 11.55
N ASN A 198 -15.68 13.58 12.74
CA ASN A 198 -17.09 13.85 13.00
C ASN A 198 -17.44 15.33 12.72
N LEU A 199 -16.54 16.25 13.08
CA LEU A 199 -16.67 17.69 12.87
C LEU A 199 -16.14 18.19 11.51
N CYS A 200 -15.75 17.30 10.59
CA CYS A 200 -15.13 17.69 9.34
C CYS A 200 -16.06 18.65 8.54
N PRO A 201 -15.61 19.88 8.22
CA PRO A 201 -16.47 20.89 7.61
C PRO A 201 -16.60 20.73 6.10
N LEU A 202 -15.77 19.90 5.46
CA LEU A 202 -15.81 19.70 4.00
C LEU A 202 -17.22 19.27 3.57
N SER A 203 -17.75 19.98 2.59
CA SER A 203 -18.93 19.53 1.83
C SER A 203 -18.56 18.41 0.87
N GLU A 204 -19.56 17.68 0.37
CA GLU A 204 -19.33 16.64 -0.64
C GLU A 204 -18.71 17.19 -1.94
N ILE A 205 -19.08 18.42 -2.33
CA ILE A 205 -18.56 19.09 -3.52
C ILE A 205 -17.07 19.41 -3.36
N GLU A 206 -16.69 19.99 -2.22
CA GLU A 206 -15.29 20.31 -1.90
C GLU A 206 -14.46 19.04 -1.81
N TYR A 207 -14.95 18.02 -1.09
CA TYR A 207 -14.31 16.72 -1.01
C TYR A 207 -14.04 16.12 -2.41
N LYS A 208 -15.07 16.04 -3.27
CA LYS A 208 -14.92 15.44 -4.61
C LYS A 208 -13.90 16.21 -5.45
N LYS A 209 -13.95 17.55 -5.40
CA LYS A 209 -12.99 18.41 -6.09
C LYS A 209 -11.57 18.16 -5.60
N THR A 210 -11.33 18.20 -4.30
CA THR A 210 -10.01 17.98 -3.70
C THR A 210 -9.49 16.59 -4.00
N ALA A 211 -10.30 15.53 -3.82
CA ALA A 211 -9.89 14.16 -4.13
C ALA A 211 -9.53 13.99 -5.63
N GLN A 212 -10.27 14.63 -6.54
CA GLN A 212 -9.97 14.62 -7.96
C GLN A 212 -8.65 15.35 -8.27
N GLU A 213 -8.41 16.51 -7.66
CA GLU A 213 -7.17 17.28 -7.83
C GLU A 213 -5.93 16.48 -7.37
N LEU A 214 -6.03 15.76 -6.24
CA LEU A 214 -4.96 14.88 -5.76
C LEU A 214 -4.63 13.77 -6.77
N ARG A 215 -5.65 13.08 -7.29
CA ARG A 215 -5.47 12.01 -8.30
C ARG A 215 -4.85 12.57 -9.59
N GLN A 216 -5.36 13.70 -10.08
CA GLN A 216 -4.81 14.34 -11.28
C GLN A 216 -3.37 14.80 -11.09
N LEU A 217 -3.02 15.31 -9.90
CA LEU A 217 -1.67 15.74 -9.58
C LEU A 217 -0.71 14.56 -9.59
N ALA A 218 -1.07 13.46 -8.93
CA ALA A 218 -0.28 12.24 -8.93
C ALA A 218 -0.12 11.66 -10.36
N HIS A 219 -1.19 11.70 -11.16
CA HIS A 219 -1.16 11.29 -12.55
C HIS A 219 -0.19 12.15 -13.39
N ARG A 220 -0.36 13.48 -13.39
CA ARG A 220 0.46 14.41 -14.19
C ARG A 220 1.94 14.40 -13.79
N ARG A 221 2.24 14.19 -12.52
CA ARG A 221 3.61 14.33 -11.98
C ARG A 221 4.38 13.02 -11.90
N VAL A 222 3.69 11.90 -11.82
CA VAL A 222 4.33 10.59 -11.65
C VAL A 222 3.88 9.60 -12.73
N ILE A 223 2.57 9.35 -12.85
CA ILE A 223 2.08 8.28 -13.74
C ILE A 223 2.40 8.56 -15.20
N ALA A 224 2.01 9.73 -15.70
CA ALA A 224 2.24 10.10 -17.09
C ALA A 224 3.75 10.20 -17.41
N PRO A 225 4.60 10.91 -16.63
CA PRO A 225 6.02 11.00 -16.95
C PRO A 225 6.79 9.68 -16.82
N LEU A 226 6.54 8.88 -15.78
CA LEU A 226 7.35 7.70 -15.49
C LEU A 226 6.82 6.45 -16.20
N PHE A 227 5.53 6.16 -16.11
CA PHE A 227 4.97 4.93 -16.64
C PHE A 227 4.49 5.09 -18.09
N GLU A 228 3.89 6.22 -18.47
CA GLU A 228 3.34 6.38 -19.82
C GLU A 228 4.35 6.91 -20.84
N GLN A 229 5.17 7.90 -20.47
CA GLN A 229 6.16 8.51 -21.37
C GLN A 229 7.48 7.76 -21.35
N GLN A 230 8.06 7.55 -20.17
CA GLN A 230 9.36 6.90 -20.02
C GLN A 230 9.27 5.36 -19.98
N LYS A 231 8.06 4.80 -19.88
CA LYS A 231 7.83 3.34 -19.90
C LYS A 231 8.63 2.59 -18.84
N PHE A 232 8.78 3.14 -17.64
CA PHE A 232 9.28 2.39 -16.50
C PHE A 232 8.30 1.27 -16.15
N ASP A 233 8.82 0.11 -15.76
CA ASP A 233 8.02 -1.01 -15.30
C ASP A 233 7.67 -0.89 -13.81
N ALA A 234 8.57 -0.30 -13.03
CA ALA A 234 8.37 0.05 -11.63
C ALA A 234 9.30 1.20 -11.21
N ILE A 235 8.91 1.89 -10.14
CA ILE A 235 9.76 2.82 -9.40
C ILE A 235 10.16 2.18 -8.07
N LEU A 236 11.39 2.43 -7.63
CA LEU A 236 11.93 1.92 -6.38
C LEU A 236 11.68 2.89 -5.22
N GLY A 237 11.45 2.34 -4.04
CA GLY A 237 11.37 3.08 -2.78
C GLY A 237 10.00 3.02 -2.12
N ASN A 238 9.95 3.41 -0.85
CA ASN A 238 8.73 3.43 -0.05
C ASN A 238 7.98 4.75 -0.25
N HIS A 239 6.93 4.74 -1.07
CA HIS A 239 6.19 5.93 -1.48
C HIS A 239 4.70 5.86 -1.08
N PRO A 240 4.35 5.76 0.21
CA PRO A 240 2.98 5.43 0.65
C PRO A 240 1.95 6.49 0.24
N LEU A 241 2.30 7.78 0.31
CA LEU A 241 1.40 8.86 -0.13
C LEU A 241 1.10 8.78 -1.63
N LEU A 242 2.13 8.56 -2.45
CA LEU A 242 1.95 8.37 -3.89
C LEU A 242 1.10 7.13 -4.20
N CYS A 243 1.38 6.04 -3.50
CA CYS A 243 0.64 4.78 -3.60
C CYS A 243 -0.84 4.95 -3.26
N ALA A 244 -1.17 5.79 -2.27
CA ALA A 244 -2.53 6.17 -1.94
C ALA A 244 -3.14 7.05 -3.06
N TYR A 245 -2.53 8.19 -3.37
CA TYR A 245 -3.09 9.19 -4.30
C TYR A 245 -3.35 8.67 -5.71
N ALA A 246 -2.49 7.78 -6.20
CA ALA A 246 -2.57 7.23 -7.54
C ALA A 246 -3.04 5.77 -7.57
N SER A 247 -3.50 5.24 -6.42
CA SER A 247 -3.99 3.86 -6.32
C SER A 247 -2.98 2.82 -6.83
N LEU A 248 -1.68 3.08 -6.68
CA LEU A 248 -0.62 2.25 -7.27
C LEU A 248 -0.35 1.01 -6.43
N PRO A 249 -0.11 -0.16 -7.02
CA PRO A 249 0.34 -1.32 -6.29
C PRO A 249 1.80 -1.17 -5.86
N ALA A 250 2.14 -1.73 -4.70
CA ALA A 250 3.49 -1.76 -4.15
C ALA A 250 3.79 -3.12 -3.53
N VAL A 251 4.97 -3.68 -3.80
CA VAL A 251 5.48 -4.89 -3.16
C VAL A 251 6.80 -4.56 -2.47
N THR A 252 6.88 -4.80 -1.17
CA THR A 252 8.11 -4.66 -0.38
C THR A 252 8.67 -6.04 -0.05
N VAL A 253 9.98 -6.23 -0.19
CA VAL A 253 10.69 -7.46 0.14
C VAL A 253 11.98 -7.18 0.93
N PRO A 254 12.33 -8.03 1.90
CA PRO A 254 13.59 -7.94 2.63
C PRO A 254 14.82 -7.82 1.72
N PHE A 255 15.70 -6.86 2.01
CA PHE A 255 16.95 -6.65 1.28
C PHE A 255 18.16 -7.11 2.08
N SER A 256 18.19 -6.83 3.39
CA SER A 256 19.33 -7.18 4.25
C SER A 256 18.92 -8.06 5.41
N LYS A 257 19.83 -8.97 5.77
CA LYS A 257 19.74 -9.85 6.94
C LYS A 257 19.70 -9.09 8.27
N TRP A 258 20.28 -7.89 8.28
CA TRP A 258 20.35 -7.02 9.44
C TRP A 258 20.06 -5.60 9.02
N LYS A 259 19.25 -4.90 9.80
CA LYS A 259 19.22 -3.44 9.75
C LYS A 259 20.51 -2.95 10.38
N GLU A 260 21.50 -2.60 9.56
CA GLU A 260 22.68 -1.92 10.08
C GLU A 260 22.22 -0.67 10.83
N LYS A 261 22.86 -0.37 11.97
CA LYS A 261 22.48 0.79 12.78
C LYS A 261 22.70 2.06 11.95
N GLY A 262 21.61 2.75 11.61
CA GLY A 262 21.63 3.92 10.72
C GLY A 262 21.36 3.61 9.24
N ALA A 263 21.10 2.35 8.86
CA ALA A 263 20.63 2.02 7.53
C ALA A 263 19.23 2.61 7.30
N GLU A 264 19.13 3.43 6.25
CA GLU A 264 17.87 4.01 5.78
C GLU A 264 16.98 2.99 5.07
N PHE A 265 17.56 1.88 4.60
CA PHE A 265 16.87 0.82 3.88
C PHE A 265 17.25 -0.54 4.47
N ASP A 266 16.24 -1.35 4.77
CA ASP A 266 16.38 -2.75 5.14
C ASP A 266 15.50 -3.66 4.25
N GLN A 267 14.74 -3.04 3.32
CA GLN A 267 13.92 -3.66 2.29
C GLN A 267 14.04 -2.90 0.97
N VAL A 268 13.70 -3.57 -0.14
CA VAL A 268 13.41 -2.91 -1.43
C VAL A 268 11.91 -2.92 -1.65
N THR A 269 11.37 -1.80 -2.13
CA THR A 269 9.95 -1.68 -2.50
C THR A 269 9.85 -1.36 -3.98
N PHE A 270 9.08 -2.15 -4.72
CA PHE A 270 8.72 -1.92 -6.11
C PHE A 270 7.30 -1.35 -6.17
N VAL A 271 7.14 -0.19 -6.80
CA VAL A 271 5.83 0.44 -7.02
C VAL A 271 5.58 0.50 -8.52
N GLY A 272 4.46 -0.04 -8.98
CA GLY A 272 4.13 -0.14 -10.41
C GLY A 272 2.95 0.75 -10.81
N PRO A 273 2.62 0.82 -12.10
CA PRO A 273 1.35 1.40 -12.54
C PRO A 273 0.15 0.57 -12.03
N PRO A 274 -1.07 1.11 -12.03
CA PRO A 274 -2.26 0.35 -11.64
C PRO A 274 -2.37 -0.99 -12.40
N LEU A 275 -2.82 -2.04 -11.71
CA LEU A 275 -3.01 -3.40 -12.22
C LEU A 275 -1.73 -4.11 -12.69
N SER A 276 -0.58 -3.77 -12.11
CA SER A 276 0.72 -4.39 -12.41
C SER A 276 1.22 -5.38 -11.37
N GLU A 277 0.37 -5.82 -10.43
CA GLU A 277 0.74 -6.66 -9.28
C GLU A 277 1.46 -7.94 -9.70
N ALA A 278 1.01 -8.60 -10.77
CA ALA A 278 1.66 -9.81 -11.27
C ALA A 278 3.13 -9.53 -11.68
N LYS A 279 3.38 -8.42 -12.36
CA LYS A 279 4.73 -8.01 -12.76
C LYS A 279 5.58 -7.60 -11.55
N LEU A 280 4.99 -6.92 -10.57
CA LEU A 280 5.69 -6.56 -9.34
C LEU A 280 6.06 -7.79 -8.51
N LEU A 281 5.17 -8.78 -8.40
CA LEU A 281 5.44 -10.05 -7.72
C LEU A 281 6.55 -10.83 -8.43
N GLN A 282 6.59 -10.82 -9.76
CA GLN A 282 7.68 -11.41 -10.54
C GLN A 282 9.04 -10.76 -10.23
N PHE A 283 9.11 -9.42 -10.22
CA PHE A 283 10.33 -8.69 -9.86
C PHE A 283 10.76 -8.94 -8.41
N ALA A 284 9.80 -8.88 -7.49
CA ALA A 284 10.00 -9.13 -6.08
C ALA A 284 10.52 -10.56 -5.83
N TYR A 285 9.96 -11.56 -6.53
CA TYR A 285 10.36 -12.96 -6.41
C TYR A 285 11.79 -13.18 -6.90
N ALA A 286 12.14 -12.70 -8.11
CA ALA A 286 13.50 -12.80 -8.62
C ALA A 286 14.51 -12.14 -7.67
N PHE A 287 14.16 -10.98 -7.11
CA PHE A 287 14.99 -10.30 -6.12
C PHE A 287 15.13 -11.10 -4.82
N GLU A 288 14.01 -11.58 -4.27
CA GLU A 288 13.97 -12.40 -3.06
C GLU A 288 14.82 -13.67 -3.21
N GLN A 289 14.72 -14.37 -4.35
CA GLN A 289 15.46 -15.60 -4.57
C GLN A 289 16.97 -15.36 -4.72
N LYS A 290 17.37 -14.21 -5.27
CA LYS A 290 18.78 -13.81 -5.38
C LYS A 290 19.38 -13.45 -4.00
N THR A 291 18.61 -12.84 -3.11
CA THR A 291 19.14 -12.31 -1.83
C THR A 291 18.91 -13.24 -0.65
N ARG A 292 17.72 -13.87 -0.57
CA ARG A 292 17.23 -14.65 0.58
C ARG A 292 17.51 -13.93 1.90
N ALA A 293 17.21 -12.63 1.92
CA ALA A 293 17.67 -11.72 2.95
C ALA A 293 16.87 -11.81 4.26
N ARG A 294 15.64 -12.31 4.22
CA ARG A 294 14.82 -12.47 5.43
C ARG A 294 15.52 -13.37 6.44
N ASN A 295 15.52 -12.92 7.70
CA ASN A 295 15.89 -13.74 8.86
C ASN A 295 14.69 -13.98 9.77
N THR A 296 14.69 -15.12 10.45
CA THR A 296 13.75 -15.37 11.54
C THR A 296 14.21 -14.59 12.78
N PRO A 297 13.34 -13.78 13.42
CA PRO A 297 13.67 -13.11 14.68
C PRO A 297 14.04 -14.13 15.76
N VAL A 298 15.02 -13.79 16.61
CA VAL A 298 15.46 -14.58 17.77
C VAL A 298 14.81 -14.04 19.03
#